data_AF-A0A1N6MCF3-F1
#
_entry.id   AF-A0A1N6MCF3-F1
#
_cell.length_a   1.000
_cell.length_b   1.000
_cell.length_c   1.000
_cell.angle_alpha   90.00
_cell.angle_beta   90.00
_cell.angle_gamma   90.00
#
_symmetry.space_group_name_H-M   'P 1'
#
loop_
_entity.id
_entity.type
_entity.pdbx_description
1 polymer ?
#
loop_
_entity_poly.entity_id
_entity_poly.type
_entity_poly.pdbx_seq_one_letter_code
_entity_poly.pdbx_strand_id
1 'polypeptide(L)'
;RLSLKDGDDSFFALGSGPARALARREPLFQQLSYADSAANAVLVIESGRAPPAKIVAQVAQDCRVKPQDLTIIFAPTQSLAGSTQIVARSLEVALHKTHELHFPLDRIVEGIGAAPLCPPHPDFVTAMGRTNDA
;
A
#
# COMPACT_ATOMS: atom_id res chain seq x y z
N ARG A 1 7.41 2.16 1.70
CA ARG A 1 8.14 2.42 0.43
C ARG A 1 9.14 1.30 0.21
N LEU A 2 9.18 0.71 -0.98
CA LEU A 2 10.14 -0.33 -1.37
C LEU A 2 11.04 0.20 -2.48
N SER A 3 12.35 -0.01 -2.36
CA SER A 3 13.31 0.39 -3.38
C SER A 3 14.51 -0.54 -3.43
N LEU A 4 14.91 -0.93 -4.63
CA LEU A 4 16.15 -1.65 -4.91
C LEU A 4 16.81 -1.01 -6.13
N LYS A 5 18.13 -0.80 -6.06
CA LYS A 5 18.96 -0.39 -7.19
C LYS A 5 20.03 -1.46 -7.38
N ASP A 6 20.05 -2.09 -8.54
CA ASP A 6 21.01 -3.16 -8.88
C ASP A 6 21.52 -2.94 -10.30
N GLY A 7 22.68 -2.26 -10.43
CA GLY A 7 23.16 -1.76 -11.72
C GLY A 7 22.18 -0.78 -12.36
N ASP A 8 21.81 -1.05 -13.62
CA ASP A 8 20.83 -0.26 -14.39
C ASP A 8 19.37 -0.64 -14.09
N ASP A 9 19.11 -1.76 -13.40
CA ASP A 9 17.75 -2.13 -13.01
C ASP A 9 17.39 -1.52 -11.66
N SER A 10 16.34 -0.71 -11.65
CA SER A 10 15.80 -0.11 -10.43
C SER A 10 14.34 -0.52 -10.22
N PHE A 11 14.06 -1.03 -9.03
CA PHE A 11 12.71 -1.35 -8.60
C PHE A 11 12.24 -0.33 -7.59
N PHE A 12 11.05 0.23 -7.83
CA PHE A 12 10.37 1.13 -6.93
C PHE A 12 8.90 0.75 -6.86
N ALA A 13 8.36 0.66 -5.65
CA ALA A 13 6.93 0.47 -5.44
C ALA A 13 6.46 1.06 -4.11
N LEU A 14 5.20 1.49 -4.09
CA LEU A 14 4.49 1.83 -2.87
C LEU A 14 3.80 0.59 -2.33
N GLY A 15 4.10 0.24 -1.09
CA GLY A 15 3.57 -0.95 -0.41
C GLY A 15 2.45 -0.57 0.54
N SER A 16 1.36 -1.34 0.49
CA SER A 16 0.11 -1.15 1.21
C SER A 16 -0.36 -2.46 1.84
N GLY A 17 -1.37 -2.42 2.70
CA GLY A 17 -1.98 -3.61 3.27
C GLY A 17 -1.35 -4.11 4.59
N PRO A 18 -1.80 -5.26 5.09
CA PRO A 18 -1.63 -5.68 6.48
C PRO A 18 -0.18 -6.00 6.86
N ALA A 19 0.69 -6.38 5.91
CA ALA A 19 2.12 -6.57 6.17
C ALA A 19 2.78 -5.34 6.81
N ARG A 20 2.27 -4.12 6.55
CA ARG A 20 2.75 -2.89 7.20
C ARG A 20 2.59 -2.94 8.73
N ALA A 21 1.51 -3.53 9.23
CA ALA A 21 1.23 -3.64 10.67
C ALA A 21 2.05 -4.72 11.38
N LEU A 22 2.59 -5.69 10.64
CA LEU A 22 3.61 -6.62 11.14
C LEU A 22 5.00 -5.95 11.15
N ALA A 23 5.37 -5.34 10.03
CA ALA A 23 6.69 -4.75 9.83
C ALA A 23 6.94 -3.48 10.65
N ARG A 24 5.90 -2.64 10.83
CA ARG A 24 5.90 -1.39 11.60
C ARG A 24 7.11 -0.49 11.33
N ARG A 25 7.49 -0.37 10.06
CA ARG A 25 8.65 0.42 9.60
C ARG A 25 8.37 1.93 9.56
N GLU A 26 7.11 2.33 9.73
CA GLU A 26 6.63 3.70 9.55
C GLU A 26 6.36 4.37 10.92
N PRO A 27 6.68 5.66 11.09
CA PRO A 27 6.39 6.39 12.34
C PRO A 27 4.92 6.35 12.77
N LEU A 28 4.00 6.18 11.81
CA LEU A 28 2.57 6.01 12.07
C LEU A 28 2.28 4.94 13.12
N PHE A 29 2.98 3.80 13.09
CA PHE A 29 2.76 2.70 14.03
C PHE A 29 3.29 2.97 15.46
N GLN A 30 3.97 4.09 15.69
CA GLN A 30 4.30 4.57 17.04
C GLN A 30 3.15 5.39 17.65
N GLN A 31 2.26 5.93 16.80
CA GLN A 31 1.14 6.76 17.20
C GLN A 31 -0.16 5.96 17.28
N LEU A 32 -0.28 4.88 16.50
CA LEU A 32 -1.39 3.96 16.58
C LEU A 32 -1.19 2.98 17.73
N SER A 33 -2.24 2.76 18.52
CA SER A 33 -2.30 1.66 19.51
C SER A 33 -2.63 0.32 18.82
N TYR A 34 -1.93 0.00 17.73
CA TYR A 34 -2.15 -1.20 16.92
C TYR A 34 -0.83 -1.83 16.47
N ALA A 35 -0.73 -3.14 16.67
CA ALA A 35 0.33 -3.96 16.14
C ALA A 35 -0.25 -5.33 15.82
N ASP A 36 0.07 -5.84 14.63
CA ASP A 36 -0.42 -7.15 14.22
C ASP A 36 0.50 -8.27 14.74
N SER A 37 -0.05 -9.47 14.87
CA SER A 37 0.65 -10.69 15.25
C SER A 37 0.08 -11.85 14.46
N ALA A 38 0.71 -12.16 13.33
CA ALA A 38 0.28 -13.22 12.42
C ALA A 38 1.49 -14.04 11.92
N ALA A 39 1.23 -15.32 11.60
CA ALA A 39 2.23 -16.19 10.99
C ALA A 39 2.40 -15.94 9.47
N ASN A 40 1.42 -15.28 8.86
CA ASN A 40 1.38 -14.97 7.43
C ASN A 40 1.35 -13.46 7.22
N ALA A 41 1.95 -12.98 6.13
CA ALA A 41 1.96 -11.58 5.75
C ALA A 41 1.37 -11.39 4.36
N VAL A 42 0.59 -10.33 4.17
CA VAL A 42 0.07 -9.93 2.84
C VAL A 42 0.44 -8.48 2.57
N LEU A 43 1.13 -8.25 1.45
CA LEU A 43 1.48 -6.92 0.97
C LEU A 43 0.85 -6.69 -0.40
N VAL A 44 0.30 -5.50 -0.60
CA VAL A 44 -0.16 -5.04 -1.91
C VAL A 44 0.80 -3.98 -2.41
N ILE A 45 1.27 -4.10 -3.65
CA ILE A 45 2.17 -3.12 -4.26
C ILE A 45 1.61 -2.62 -5.58
N GLU A 46 1.75 -1.32 -5.82
CA GLU A 46 1.46 -0.72 -7.12
C GLU A 46 2.67 -0.89 -8.03
N SER A 47 2.61 -1.85 -8.95
CA SER A 47 3.71 -2.18 -9.86
C SER A 47 3.22 -2.94 -11.09
N GLY A 48 3.82 -2.65 -12.25
CA GLY A 48 3.60 -3.39 -13.48
C GLY A 48 4.41 -4.68 -13.62
N ARG A 49 5.25 -5.02 -12.63
CA ARG A 49 6.05 -6.24 -12.62
C ARG A 49 6.15 -6.85 -11.23
N ALA A 50 6.44 -8.13 -11.18
CA ALA A 50 6.70 -8.83 -9.93
C ALA A 50 7.89 -8.20 -9.17
N PRO A 51 7.87 -8.17 -7.82
CA PRO A 51 8.98 -7.67 -7.03
C PRO A 51 10.21 -8.60 -7.17
N PRO A 52 11.44 -8.06 -7.24
CA PRO A 52 12.66 -8.87 -7.22
C PRO A 52 12.79 -9.70 -5.94
N ALA A 53 13.46 -10.86 -6.02
CA ALA A 53 13.64 -11.76 -4.87
C ALA A 53 14.25 -11.06 -3.64
N LYS A 54 15.17 -10.10 -3.84
CA LYS A 54 15.75 -9.28 -2.76
C LYS A 54 14.67 -8.46 -2.02
N ILE A 55 13.70 -7.90 -2.72
CA ILE A 55 12.56 -7.18 -2.12
C ILE A 55 11.65 -8.15 -1.36
N VAL A 56 11.37 -9.33 -1.93
CA VAL A 56 10.55 -10.36 -1.26
C VAL A 56 11.19 -10.78 0.06
N ALA A 57 12.50 -11.07 0.06
CA ALA A 57 13.25 -11.45 1.26
C ALA A 57 13.25 -10.33 2.31
N GLN A 58 13.46 -9.07 1.89
CA GLN A 58 13.41 -7.92 2.78
C GLN A 58 12.04 -7.77 3.46
N VAL A 59 10.94 -7.86 2.69
CA VAL A 59 9.58 -7.75 3.24
C VAL A 59 9.29 -8.90 4.21
N ALA A 60 9.68 -10.13 3.88
CA ALA A 60 9.49 -11.28 4.76
C ALA A 60 10.24 -11.10 6.10
N GLN A 61 11.50 -10.64 6.03
CA GLN A 61 12.30 -10.35 7.21
C GLN A 61 11.68 -9.23 8.07
N ASP A 62 11.29 -8.12 7.45
CA ASP A 62 10.66 -7.01 8.16
C ASP A 62 9.36 -7.45 8.86
N CYS A 63 8.56 -8.29 8.20
CA CYS A 63 7.34 -8.87 8.75
C CYS A 63 7.58 -10.04 9.72
N ARG A 64 8.83 -10.52 9.86
CA ARG A 64 9.22 -11.67 10.70
C ARG A 64 8.50 -12.97 10.33
N VAL A 65 8.23 -13.16 9.05
CA VAL A 65 7.62 -14.39 8.49
C VAL A 65 8.60 -15.10 7.55
N LYS A 66 8.35 -16.37 7.22
CA LYS A 66 9.13 -17.05 6.19
C LYS A 66 8.67 -16.56 4.80
N PRO A 67 9.55 -16.59 3.77
CA PRO A 67 9.16 -16.19 2.41
C PRO A 67 7.95 -16.94 1.85
N GLN A 68 7.79 -18.23 2.20
CA GLN A 68 6.63 -19.04 1.79
C GLN A 68 5.31 -18.62 2.47
N ASP A 69 5.39 -17.89 3.58
CA ASP A 69 4.25 -17.38 4.34
C ASP A 69 3.93 -15.90 3.99
N LEU A 70 4.66 -15.32 3.02
CA LEU A 70 4.46 -13.98 2.48
C LEU A 70 3.73 -14.05 1.13
N THR A 71 2.57 -13.40 1.04
CA THR A 71 1.87 -13.16 -0.21
C THR A 71 2.07 -11.72 -0.65
N ILE A 72 2.51 -11.51 -1.89
CA ILE A 72 2.57 -10.18 -2.50
C ILE A 72 1.62 -10.12 -3.68
N ILE A 73 0.65 -9.21 -3.60
CA ILE A 73 -0.24 -8.87 -4.70
C ILE A 73 0.35 -7.63 -5.38
N PHE A 74 0.56 -7.67 -6.69
CA PHE A 74 0.99 -6.51 -7.46
C PHE A 74 0.01 -6.23 -8.60
N ALA A 75 -0.31 -4.95 -8.79
CA ALA A 75 -1.17 -4.50 -9.87
C ALA A 75 -0.66 -3.16 -10.42
N PRO A 76 -0.61 -2.97 -11.75
CA PRO A 76 -0.32 -1.67 -12.33
C PRO A 76 -1.54 -0.75 -12.20
N THR A 77 -1.30 0.54 -12.01
CA THR A 77 -2.29 1.63 -11.93
C THR A 77 -3.30 1.59 -13.08
N GLN A 78 -2.84 1.22 -14.29
CA GLN A 78 -3.66 1.16 -15.50
C GLN A 78 -4.63 -0.02 -15.54
N SER A 79 -4.45 -1.03 -14.66
CA SER A 79 -5.34 -2.19 -14.61
C SER A 79 -6.60 -1.90 -13.79
N LEU A 80 -7.66 -2.67 -14.01
CA LEU A 80 -8.88 -2.58 -13.22
C LEU A 80 -8.62 -2.81 -11.72
N ALA A 81 -7.74 -3.74 -11.37
CA ALA A 81 -7.38 -3.99 -9.98
C ALA A 81 -6.61 -2.81 -9.37
N GLY A 82 -5.66 -2.23 -10.12
CA GLY A 82 -4.89 -1.06 -9.71
C GLY A 82 -5.76 0.19 -9.54
N SER A 83 -6.63 0.49 -10.49
CA SER A 83 -7.54 1.64 -10.37
C SER A 83 -8.55 1.44 -9.25
N THR A 84 -9.16 0.25 -9.14
CA THR A 84 -10.14 -0.05 -8.08
C THR A 84 -9.52 0.09 -6.69
N GLN A 85 -8.31 -0.43 -6.46
CA GLN A 85 -7.68 -0.34 -5.15
C GLN A 85 -7.27 1.09 -4.77
N ILE A 86 -6.93 1.95 -5.73
CA ILE A 86 -6.65 3.36 -5.46
C ILE A 86 -7.94 4.09 -5.09
N VAL A 87 -9.00 3.95 -5.90
CA VAL A 87 -10.31 4.60 -5.66
C VAL A 87 -10.94 4.12 -4.34
N ALA A 88 -10.75 2.86 -3.97
CA ALA A 88 -11.24 2.30 -2.71
C ALA A 88 -10.62 2.98 -1.46
N ARG A 89 -9.58 3.81 -1.62
CA ARG A 89 -8.92 4.53 -0.54
C ARG A 89 -9.57 5.86 -0.18
N SER A 90 -10.71 6.23 -0.76
CA SER A 90 -11.40 7.49 -0.44
C SER A 90 -11.51 7.75 1.09
N LEU A 91 -11.86 6.73 1.87
CA LEU A 91 -11.87 6.82 3.34
C LEU A 91 -10.45 6.92 3.93
N GLU A 92 -9.48 6.13 3.45
CA GLU A 92 -8.07 6.19 3.88
C GLU A 92 -7.51 7.60 3.70
N VAL A 93 -7.76 8.25 2.56
CA VAL A 93 -7.27 9.59 2.25
C VAL A 93 -7.84 10.62 3.24
N ALA A 94 -9.14 10.51 3.57
CA ALA A 94 -9.75 11.35 4.60
C ALA A 94 -9.12 11.13 5.98
N LEU A 95 -8.91 9.86 6.38
CA LEU A 95 -8.27 9.52 7.65
C LEU A 95 -6.81 10.00 7.70
N HIS A 96 -6.07 9.83 6.61
CA HIS A 96 -4.70 10.29 6.49
C HIS A 96 -4.63 11.81 6.60
N LYS A 97 -5.52 12.55 5.91
CA LYS A 97 -5.56 14.01 6.03
C LYS A 97 -5.93 14.46 7.44
N THR A 98 -6.87 13.75 8.09
CA THR A 98 -7.28 14.01 9.47
C THR A 98 -6.11 13.84 10.44
N HIS A 99 -5.30 12.79 10.24
CA HIS A 99 -4.07 12.53 10.99
C HIS A 99 -2.99 13.61 10.77
N GLU A 100 -2.76 14.01 9.52
CA GLU A 100 -1.82 15.08 9.16
C GLU A 100 -2.23 16.45 9.73
N LEU A 101 -3.53 16.66 9.96
CA LEU A 101 -4.07 17.83 10.66
C LEU A 101 -4.03 17.70 12.20
N HIS A 102 -3.37 16.65 12.71
CA HIS A 102 -3.22 16.35 14.13
C HIS A 102 -4.53 16.13 14.89
N PHE A 103 -5.60 15.78 14.18
CA PHE A 103 -6.82 15.34 14.84
C PHE A 103 -6.60 13.96 15.49
N PRO A 104 -7.00 13.75 16.75
CA PRO A 104 -6.85 12.46 17.43
C PRO A 104 -7.66 11.36 16.73
N LEU A 105 -6.99 10.41 16.08
CA LEU A 105 -7.64 9.33 15.33
C LEU A 105 -8.52 8.42 16.21
N ASP A 106 -8.22 8.32 17.51
CA ASP A 106 -9.01 7.59 18.50
C ASP A 106 -10.42 8.18 18.74
N ARG A 107 -10.65 9.42 18.31
CA ARG A 107 -11.98 10.06 18.34
C ARG A 107 -12.84 9.74 17.12
N ILE A 108 -12.28 9.08 16.09
CA ILE A 108 -13.03 8.63 14.92
C ILE A 108 -13.64 7.28 15.27
N VAL A 109 -14.96 7.24 15.45
CA VAL A 109 -15.69 6.02 15.83
C VAL A 109 -15.92 5.11 14.62
N GLU A 110 -16.33 5.70 13.50
CA GLU A 110 -16.65 4.99 12.26
C GLU A 110 -16.48 5.90 11.05
N GLY A 111 -16.45 5.31 9.85
CA GLY A 111 -16.38 6.05 8.61
C GLY A 111 -16.82 5.20 7.42
N ILE A 112 -17.46 5.85 6.45
CA ILE A 112 -17.81 5.28 5.16
C ILE A 112 -17.31 6.21 4.06
N GLY A 113 -16.67 5.64 3.03
CA GLY A 113 -16.22 6.36 1.85
C GLY A 113 -16.78 5.69 0.61
N ALA A 114 -17.17 6.48 -0.38
CA ALA A 114 -17.57 6.00 -1.69
C ALA A 114 -17.01 6.95 -2.75
N ALA A 115 -16.45 6.39 -3.81
CA ALA A 115 -15.88 7.12 -4.93
C ALA A 115 -16.18 6.38 -6.24
N PRO A 116 -16.43 7.09 -7.36
CA PRO A 116 -16.72 6.46 -8.64
C PRO A 116 -15.46 5.84 -9.23
N LEU A 117 -15.56 4.65 -9.82
CA LEU A 117 -14.44 4.09 -10.59
C LEU A 117 -14.15 4.98 -11.81
N CYS A 118 -12.90 5.35 -11.98
CA CYS A 118 -12.45 6.09 -13.15
C CYS A 118 -12.23 5.16 -14.37
N PRO A 119 -12.46 5.62 -15.61
CA PRO A 119 -12.12 4.84 -16.80
C PRO A 119 -10.60 4.58 -16.88
N PRO A 120 -10.16 3.33 -17.14
CA PRO A 120 -8.75 3.00 -17.23
C PRO A 120 -8.09 3.78 -18.39
N HIS A 121 -6.80 4.00 -18.27
CA HIS A 121 -6.01 4.68 -19.30
C HIS A 121 -4.64 4.00 -19.45
N PRO A 122 -4.12 3.82 -20.69
CA PRO A 122 -2.84 3.14 -20.90
C PRO A 122 -1.63 3.98 -20.47
N ASP A 123 -1.72 5.31 -20.56
CA ASP A 123 -0.70 6.21 -20.02
C ASP A 123 -0.73 6.23 -18.50
N PHE A 124 0.42 5.98 -17.87
CA PHE A 124 0.58 5.89 -16.41
C PHE A 124 0.18 7.18 -15.69
N VAL A 125 0.65 8.33 -16.18
CA VAL A 125 0.44 9.62 -15.52
C VAL A 125 -1.04 9.99 -15.54
N THR A 126 -1.70 9.73 -16.66
CA THR A 126 -3.14 9.95 -16.84
C THR A 126 -3.96 8.98 -16.00
N ALA A 127 -3.58 7.70 -15.92
CA ALA A 127 -4.23 6.72 -15.06
C ALA A 127 -4.14 7.12 -13.59
N MET A 128 -2.94 7.49 -13.13
CA MET A 128 -2.69 7.97 -11.77
C MET A 128 -3.49 9.24 -11.45
N GLY A 129 -3.56 10.19 -12.39
CA GLY A 129 -4.39 11.39 -12.24
C GLY A 129 -5.87 11.04 -12.06
N ARG A 130 -6.42 10.24 -12.99
CA ARG A 130 -7.83 9.80 -12.95
C ARG A 130 -8.19 9.05 -11.67
N THR A 131 -7.31 8.20 -11.16
CA THR A 131 -7.58 7.44 -9.93
C THR A 131 -7.50 8.31 -8.68
N ASN A 132 -6.71 9.39 -8.70
CA ASN A 132 -6.60 10.33 -7.58
C ASN A 132 -7.70 11.40 -7.61
N ASP A 133 -8.21 11.75 -8.78
CA ASP A 133 -9.32 12.70 -8.96
C ASP A 133 -10.69 12.08 -8.60
N ALA A 134 -10.77 10.75 -8.57
CA ALA A 134 -11.96 9.97 -8.23
C ALA A 134 -12.16 9.86 -6.71
#